data_AF-A0A1S2LH17-F1
#
_entry.id   AF-A0A1S2LH17-F1
#
_cell.length_a   1.000
_cell.length_b   1.000
_cell.length_c   1.000
_cell.angle_alpha   90.00
_cell.angle_beta   90.00
_cell.angle_gamma   90.00
#
_symmetry.space_group_name_H-M   'P 1'
#
loop_
_entity.id
_entity.type
_entity.pdbx_description
1 polymer ?
#
loop_
_entity_poly.entity_id
_entity_poly.type
_entity_poly.pdbx_seq_one_letter_code
_entity_poly.pdbx_strand_id
1 'polypeptide(L)'
;MSTSIKFTIVLVLFFLVQPELVLAHRMVVELVEPGTIVVRYDDGTKSGIALVTAIDKEGTVLFEKYVDDNGFLHYDANINVHQIIADDGIGHRTTWSNELKNEQLGVPILVRALLGVSLLLFIAAFFYYRRHN
;
A
#
# COMPACT_ATOMS: atom_id res chain seq x y z
N MET A 1 24.12 -41.06 0.54
CA MET A 1 24.30 -40.25 1.78
C MET A 1 24.46 -38.75 1.50
N SER A 2 25.18 -38.33 0.46
CA SER A 2 25.36 -36.89 0.11
C SER A 2 24.08 -36.18 -0.37
N THR A 3 23.20 -36.87 -1.10
CA THR A 3 21.95 -36.30 -1.64
C THR A 3 20.90 -35.98 -0.58
N SER A 4 20.79 -36.81 0.45
CA SER A 4 19.84 -36.63 1.55
C SER A 4 20.18 -35.37 2.38
N ILE A 5 21.46 -35.14 2.66
CA ILE A 5 21.93 -33.97 3.42
C ILE A 5 21.71 -32.68 2.62
N LYS A 6 22.00 -32.68 1.32
CA LYS A 6 21.72 -31.54 0.44
C LYS A 6 20.23 -31.21 0.40
N PHE A 7 19.38 -32.23 0.37
CA PHE A 7 17.93 -32.05 0.40
C PHE A 7 17.44 -31.47 1.73
N THR A 8 17.97 -31.95 2.86
CA THR A 8 17.67 -31.40 4.19
C THR A 8 18.10 -29.94 4.31
N ILE A 9 19.28 -29.58 3.79
CA ILE A 9 19.77 -28.19 3.83
C ILE A 9 18.88 -27.27 3.00
N VAL A 10 18.48 -27.69 1.79
CA VAL A 10 17.57 -26.91 0.94
C VAL A 10 16.21 -26.74 1.61
N LEU A 11 15.70 -27.77 2.28
CA LEU A 11 14.44 -27.71 3.02
C LEU A 11 14.53 -26.70 4.18
N VAL A 12 15.60 -26.74 4.96
CA VAL A 12 15.83 -25.82 6.08
C VAL A 12 15.97 -24.39 5.59
N LEU A 13 16.70 -24.16 4.49
CA LEU A 13 16.80 -22.83 3.87
C LEU A 13 15.44 -22.33 3.38
N PHE A 14 14.59 -23.20 2.81
CA PHE A 14 13.25 -22.81 2.39
C PHE A 14 12.34 -22.36 3.54
N PHE A 15 12.50 -22.95 4.73
CA PHE A 15 11.78 -22.52 5.94
C PHE A 15 12.35 -21.25 6.58
N LEU A 16 13.63 -20.93 6.35
CA LEU A 16 14.26 -19.72 6.89
C LEU A 16 14.00 -18.47 6.04
N VAL A 17 13.68 -18.61 4.75
CA VAL A 17 13.40 -17.48 3.85
C VAL A 17 11.89 -17.23 3.73
N GLN A 18 11.11 -17.45 4.80
CA GLN A 18 9.73 -17.00 4.80
C GLN A 18 9.74 -15.46 4.83
N PRO A 19 9.20 -14.79 3.80
CA PRO A 19 9.08 -13.34 3.87
C PRO A 19 8.16 -13.00 5.04
N GLU A 20 8.63 -12.18 5.98
CA GLU A 20 7.71 -11.56 6.92
C GLU A 20 6.78 -10.65 6.13
N LEU A 21 5.47 -10.83 6.34
CA LEU A 21 4.44 -9.95 5.81
C LEU A 21 4.57 -8.59 6.49
N VAL A 22 5.46 -7.75 5.97
CA VAL A 22 5.52 -6.34 6.34
C VAL A 22 4.39 -5.64 5.58
N LEU A 23 3.25 -5.51 6.24
CA LEU A 23 2.19 -4.62 5.78
C LEU A 23 2.71 -3.19 5.91
N ALA A 24 3.12 -2.59 4.80
CA ALA A 24 3.23 -1.14 4.72
C ALA A 24 1.82 -0.60 4.92
N HIS A 25 1.54 -0.11 6.13
CA HIS A 25 0.22 0.37 6.51
C HIS A 25 -0.11 1.55 5.60
N ARG A 26 -1.11 1.40 4.74
CA ARG A 26 -1.42 2.42 3.76
C ARG A 26 -2.12 3.58 4.45
N MET A 27 -1.55 4.77 4.38
CA MET A 27 -2.23 5.98 4.85
C MET A 27 -3.42 6.32 3.93
N VAL A 28 -4.50 6.76 4.57
CA VAL A 28 -5.78 7.10 3.98
C VAL A 28 -6.20 8.48 4.51
N VAL A 29 -6.62 9.34 3.60
CA VAL A 29 -7.22 10.65 3.88
C VAL A 29 -8.68 10.58 3.47
N GLU A 30 -9.57 10.94 4.39
CA GLU A 30 -11.01 10.95 4.17
C GLU A 30 -11.60 12.29 4.62
N LEU A 31 -12.57 12.81 3.86
CA LEU A 31 -13.45 13.88 4.34
C LEU A 31 -14.65 13.23 5.01
N VAL A 32 -14.78 13.43 6.32
CA VAL A 32 -15.87 12.82 7.12
C VAL A 32 -17.10 13.72 7.11
N GLU A 33 -16.86 15.02 7.24
CA GLU A 33 -17.86 16.08 7.26
C GLU A 33 -17.33 17.31 6.52
N PRO A 34 -18.19 18.25 6.07
CA PRO A 34 -17.73 19.51 5.49
C PRO A 34 -16.77 20.24 6.45
N GLY A 35 -15.55 20.52 5.99
CA GLY A 35 -14.54 21.16 6.82
C GLY A 35 -13.78 20.23 7.78
N THR A 36 -13.97 18.91 7.70
CA THR A 36 -13.29 17.93 8.58
C THR A 36 -12.60 16.83 7.77
N ILE A 37 -11.28 16.74 7.93
CA ILE A 37 -10.41 15.70 7.38
C ILE A 37 -10.03 14.74 8.49
N VAL A 38 -10.03 13.44 8.19
CA VAL A 38 -9.40 12.42 9.03
C VAL A 38 -8.26 11.76 8.27
N VAL A 39 -7.12 11.61 8.94
CA VAL A 39 -5.95 10.89 8.44
C VAL A 39 -5.76 9.65 9.28
N ARG A 40 -5.80 8.49 8.64
CA ARG A 40 -5.70 7.18 9.28
C ARG A 40 -4.94 6.20 8.42
N TYR A 41 -4.45 5.14 9.03
CA TYR A 41 -3.94 3.98 8.33
C TYR A 41 -5.09 3.04 7.95
N ASP A 42 -4.81 2.09 7.07
CA ASP A 42 -5.77 1.12 6.54
C ASP A 42 -6.25 0.11 7.59
N ASP A 43 -5.49 -0.10 8.65
CA ASP A 43 -5.88 -0.85 9.86
C ASP A 43 -6.90 -0.11 10.75
N GLY A 44 -7.15 1.17 10.48
CA GLY A 44 -8.04 2.04 11.25
C GLY A 44 -7.35 2.89 12.32
N THR A 45 -6.05 2.70 12.54
CA THR A 45 -5.26 3.52 13.47
C THR A 45 -5.18 4.95 12.93
N LYS A 46 -5.48 5.96 13.75
CA LYS A 46 -5.43 7.36 13.32
C LYS A 46 -4.00 7.90 13.43
N SER A 47 -3.59 8.72 12.46
CA SER A 47 -2.24 9.30 12.46
C SER A 47 -2.27 10.66 13.14
N GLY A 48 -1.72 10.80 14.34
CA GLY A 48 -1.67 12.06 15.08
C GLY A 48 -0.50 12.99 14.71
N ILE A 49 0.31 12.60 13.73
CA ILE A 49 1.54 13.33 13.33
C ILE A 49 1.49 13.79 11.87
N ALA A 50 0.41 13.49 11.14
CA ALA A 50 0.32 13.77 9.72
C ALA A 50 0.23 15.27 9.44
N LEU A 51 1.04 15.73 8.50
CA LEU A 51 0.94 17.05 7.89
C LEU A 51 0.03 16.97 6.67
N VAL A 52 -1.02 17.80 6.66
CA VAL A 52 -2.01 17.86 5.60
C VAL A 52 -1.79 19.13 4.79
N THR A 53 -1.61 18.97 3.48
CA THR A 53 -1.54 20.05 2.48
C THR A 53 -2.77 19.99 1.58
N ALA A 54 -3.57 21.04 1.55
CA ALA A 54 -4.70 21.19 0.64
C ALA A 54 -4.33 22.10 -0.53
N ILE A 55 -4.73 21.70 -1.73
CA ILE A 55 -4.36 22.32 -3.00
C ILE A 55 -5.62 22.59 -3.82
N ASP A 56 -5.67 23.74 -4.50
CA ASP A 56 -6.72 24.07 -5.47
C ASP A 56 -6.51 23.38 -6.83
N LYS A 57 -7.34 23.71 -7.82
CA LYS A 57 -7.28 23.10 -9.15
C LYS A 57 -6.08 23.59 -9.96
N GLU A 58 -5.59 24.78 -9.64
CA GLU A 58 -4.48 25.46 -10.28
C GLU A 58 -3.12 25.00 -9.71
N GLY A 59 -3.12 24.21 -8.63
CA GLY A 59 -1.92 23.70 -7.97
C GLY A 59 -1.41 24.60 -6.83
N THR A 60 -2.20 25.62 -6.42
CA THR A 60 -1.87 26.51 -5.33
C THR A 60 -2.18 25.86 -3.99
N VAL A 61 -1.26 25.99 -3.04
CA VAL A 61 -1.49 25.57 -1.65
C VAL A 61 -2.50 26.50 -1.00
N LEU A 62 -3.64 25.94 -0.59
CA LEU A 62 -4.71 26.62 0.13
C LEU A 62 -4.39 26.71 1.63
N PHE A 63 -3.92 25.59 2.20
CA PHE A 63 -3.43 25.52 3.56
C PHE A 63 -2.50 24.32 3.76
N GLU A 64 -1.68 24.43 4.79
CA GLU A 64 -0.79 23.37 5.27
C GLU A 64 -0.83 23.35 6.79
N LYS A 65 -1.30 22.26 7.39
CA LYS A 65 -1.49 22.13 8.84
C LYS A 65 -1.32 20.69 9.30
N TYR A 66 -0.84 20.51 10.53
CA TYR A 66 -0.85 19.22 11.20
C TYR A 66 -2.26 18.87 11.67
N VAL A 67 -2.57 17.56 11.64
CA VAL A 67 -3.71 16.98 12.35
C VAL A 67 -3.52 17.07 13.87
N ASP A 68 -4.60 16.90 14.61
CA ASP A 68 -4.57 16.73 16.07
C ASP A 68 -4.09 15.32 16.48
N ASP A 69 -3.91 15.09 17.78
CA ASP A 69 -3.49 13.78 18.34
C ASP A 69 -4.43 12.63 17.97
N ASN A 70 -5.67 12.95 17.57
CA ASN A 70 -6.68 11.99 17.14
C ASN A 70 -6.75 11.85 15.61
N GLY A 71 -5.79 12.42 14.86
CA GLY A 71 -5.73 12.36 13.41
C GLY A 71 -6.81 13.15 12.67
N PHE A 72 -7.43 14.13 13.32
CA PHE A 72 -8.40 15.02 12.71
C PHE A 72 -7.82 16.38 12.39
N LEU A 73 -8.34 17.01 11.34
CA LEU A 73 -8.05 18.39 10.99
C LEU A 73 -9.33 19.10 10.58
N HIS A 74 -9.53 20.27 11.16
CA HIS A 74 -10.64 21.16 10.83
C HIS A 74 -10.17 22.34 9.98
N TYR A 75 -10.93 22.65 8.92
CA TYR A 75 -10.68 23.76 8.01
C TYR A 75 -11.98 24.45 7.62
N ASP A 76 -11.89 25.65 7.05
CA ASP A 76 -13.07 26.38 6.58
C ASP A 76 -13.71 25.64 5.41
N ALA A 77 -14.95 25.16 5.60
CA ALA A 77 -15.70 24.41 4.60
C ALA A 77 -16.00 25.21 3.32
N ASN A 78 -15.83 26.54 3.33
CA ASN A 78 -15.97 27.39 2.14
C ASN A 78 -14.75 27.32 1.21
N ILE A 79 -13.63 26.75 1.67
CA ILE A 79 -12.44 26.56 0.85
C ILE A 79 -12.69 25.43 -0.16
N ASN A 80 -12.57 25.75 -1.45
CA ASN A 80 -12.72 24.77 -2.52
C ASN A 80 -11.43 23.96 -2.71
N VAL A 81 -11.35 22.83 -2.00
CA VAL A 81 -10.20 21.92 -2.06
C VAL A 81 -10.34 20.95 -3.23
N HIS A 82 -9.36 20.93 -4.13
CA HIS A 82 -9.31 19.99 -5.25
C HIS A 82 -8.55 18.71 -4.88
N GLN A 83 -7.43 18.86 -4.18
CA GLN A 83 -6.55 17.77 -3.77
C GLN A 83 -6.08 17.97 -2.33
N ILE A 84 -5.95 16.88 -1.58
CA ILE A 84 -5.40 16.82 -0.24
C ILE A 84 -4.25 15.82 -0.23
N ILE A 85 -3.11 16.23 0.31
CA ILE A 85 -1.95 15.37 0.52
C ILE A 85 -1.75 15.25 2.02
N ALA A 86 -1.59 14.03 2.54
CA ALA A 86 -1.13 13.81 3.90
C ALA A 86 0.19 13.04 3.91
N ASP A 87 1.11 13.46 4.78
CA ASP A 87 2.45 12.90 4.94
C ASP A 87 2.79 12.89 6.44
N ASP A 88 3.26 11.75 6.97
CA ASP A 88 3.68 11.62 8.37
C ASP A 88 5.19 11.80 8.59
N GLY A 89 5.96 12.05 7.53
CA GLY A 89 7.40 12.24 7.58
C GLY A 89 8.22 10.97 7.85
N ILE A 90 7.57 9.82 8.00
CA ILE A 90 8.23 8.51 8.25
C ILE A 90 8.03 7.52 7.10
N GLY A 91 7.52 7.99 5.97
CA GLY A 91 7.43 7.24 4.71
C GLY A 91 6.01 6.88 4.29
N HIS A 92 4.98 7.27 5.06
CA HIS A 92 3.60 7.12 4.61
C HIS A 92 3.10 8.45 4.05
N ARG A 93 2.74 8.41 2.76
CA ARG A 93 2.16 9.55 2.07
C ARG A 93 0.96 9.09 1.27
N THR A 94 -0.11 9.86 1.32
CA THR A 94 -1.32 9.59 0.55
C THR A 94 -1.88 10.86 -0.06
N THR A 95 -2.60 10.68 -1.15
CA THR A 95 -3.23 11.76 -1.89
C THR A 95 -4.71 11.43 -2.05
N TRP A 96 -5.55 12.32 -1.56
CA TRP A 96 -6.97 12.35 -1.90
C TRP A 96 -7.17 13.41 -2.99
N SER A 97 -7.95 13.08 -4.02
CA SER A 97 -8.41 14.05 -5.01
C SER A 97 -9.88 13.81 -5.26
N ASN A 98 -10.62 14.89 -5.50
CA ASN A 98 -12.03 14.83 -5.83
C ASN A 98 -12.30 14.00 -7.11
N GLU A 99 -11.31 13.89 -8.00
CA GLU A 99 -11.41 13.14 -9.25
C GLU A 99 -11.06 11.65 -9.09
N LEU A 100 -10.30 11.28 -8.07
CA LEU A 100 -9.70 9.94 -7.92
C LEU A 100 -10.55 8.94 -7.12
N LYS A 101 -11.84 9.20 -6.93
CA LYS A 101 -12.73 8.38 -6.08
C LYS A 101 -12.89 6.90 -6.52
N ASN A 102 -12.22 6.43 -7.57
CA ASN A 102 -12.46 5.11 -8.17
C ASN A 102 -11.24 4.25 -8.54
N GLU A 103 -9.99 4.65 -8.33
CA GLU A 103 -8.86 3.80 -8.75
C GLU A 103 -8.18 3.08 -7.59
N GLN A 104 -8.89 2.09 -7.02
CA GLN A 104 -8.19 0.89 -6.56
C GLN A 104 -7.66 0.17 -7.81
N LEU A 105 -6.47 0.57 -8.27
CA LEU A 105 -5.71 -0.15 -9.29
C LEU A 105 -5.28 -1.50 -8.71
N GLY A 106 -6.21 -2.44 -8.68
CA GLY A 106 -5.91 -3.85 -8.47
C GLY A 106 -4.97 -4.34 -9.57
N VAL A 107 -4.07 -5.25 -9.22
CA VAL A 107 -3.18 -5.90 -10.22
C VAL A 107 -4.02 -6.40 -11.40
N PRO A 108 -3.71 -6.01 -12.65
CA PRO A 108 -4.50 -6.40 -13.82
C PRO A 108 -4.67 -7.91 -13.91
N ILE A 109 -5.87 -8.36 -14.29
CA ILE A 109 -6.21 -9.79 -14.38
C ILE A 109 -5.21 -10.56 -15.24
N LEU A 110 -4.73 -9.95 -16.33
CA LEU A 110 -3.70 -10.52 -17.21
C LEU A 110 -2.39 -10.80 -16.48
N VAL A 111 -1.93 -9.88 -15.63
CA VAL A 111 -0.69 -10.06 -14.86
C VAL A 111 -0.83 -11.21 -13.87
N ARG A 112 -1.98 -11.31 -13.19
CA ARG A 112 -2.29 -12.42 -12.29
C ARG A 112 -2.32 -13.77 -13.02
N ALA A 113 -2.94 -13.81 -14.20
CA ALA A 113 -3.00 -15.01 -15.02
C ALA A 113 -1.62 -15.45 -15.51
N LEU A 114 -0.80 -14.52 -16.02
CA LEU A 114 0.55 -14.80 -16.49
C LEU A 114 1.45 -15.35 -15.36
N LEU A 115 1.38 -14.76 -14.17
CA LEU A 115 2.11 -15.28 -13.00
C LEU A 115 1.70 -16.71 -12.68
N GLY A 116 0.39 -16.99 -12.62
CA GLY A 116 -0.15 -18.32 -12.37
C GLY A 116 0.30 -19.35 -13.42
N VAL A 117 0.22 -19.01 -14.71
CA VAL A 117 0.65 -19.88 -15.80
C VAL A 117 2.16 -20.14 -15.74
N SER A 118 2.97 -19.10 -15.49
CA SER A 118 4.43 -19.28 -15.41
C SER A 118 4.82 -20.21 -14.26
N LEU A 119 4.14 -20.11 -13.11
CA LEU A 119 4.37 -20.98 -11.96
C LEU A 119 4.01 -22.44 -12.28
N LEU A 120 2.88 -22.67 -12.94
CA LEU A 120 2.46 -24.01 -13.36
C LEU A 120 3.44 -24.63 -14.37
N LEU A 121 3.90 -23.83 -15.34
CA LEU A 121 4.90 -24.28 -16.32
C LEU A 121 6.23 -24.60 -15.66
N PHE A 122 6.66 -23.78 -14.69
CA PHE A 122 7.88 -24.04 -13.91
C PHE A 122 7.79 -25.37 -13.14
N ILE A 123 6.68 -25.61 -12.45
CA ILE A 123 6.43 -26.87 -11.73
C ILE A 123 6.42 -28.05 -12.72
N ALA A 124 5.70 -27.93 -13.83
CA ALA A 124 5.63 -28.98 -14.86
C ALA A 124 7.00 -29.31 -15.45
N ALA A 125 7.80 -28.28 -15.79
CA ALA A 125 9.14 -28.42 -16.31
C ALA A 125 10.08 -29.10 -15.30
N PHE A 126 9.98 -28.76 -14.01
CA PHE A 126 10.76 -29.39 -12.95
C PHE A 126 10.48 -30.90 -12.84
N PHE A 127 9.21 -31.31 -12.86
CA PHE A 127 8.85 -32.73 -12.83
C PHE A 127 9.22 -33.47 -14.11
N TYR A 128 9.07 -32.82 -15.27
CA TYR A 128 9.48 -33.39 -16.54
C TYR A 128 11.00 -33.67 -16.57
N TYR A 129 11.80 -32.69 -16.15
CA TYR A 129 13.25 -32.80 -16.06
C TYR A 129 13.68 -33.92 -15.10
N ARG A 130 13.07 -33.98 -13.90
CA ARG A 130 13.33 -35.02 -12.90
C ARG A 130 12.92 -36.42 -13.36
N ARG A 131 11.95 -36.55 -14.27
CA ARG A 131 11.54 -37.86 -14.80
C ARG A 131 12.50 -38.39 -15.86
N HIS A 132 13.18 -37.51 -16.60
CA HIS A 132 14.02 -37.88 -17.74
C HIS A 132 15.53 -37.89 -17.43
N ASN A 133 15.93 -37.47 -16.22
CA ASN A 133 17.29 -37.59 -15.67
C ASN A 133 17.24 -38.31 -14.33
#